data_AF-A0A367IL44-F1
#
_entry.id   AF-A0A367IL44-F1
#
_cell.length_a   1.000
_cell.length_b   1.000
_cell.length_c   1.000
_cell.angle_alpha   90.00
_cell.angle_beta   90.00
_cell.angle_gamma   90.00
#
_symmetry.space_group_name_H-M   'P 1'
#
loop_
_entity.id
_entity.type
_entity.pdbx_description
1 polymer ?
#
loop_
_entity_poly.entity_id
_entity_poly.type
_entity_poly.pdbx_seq_one_letter_code
_entity_poly.pdbx_strand_id
1 'polypeptide(L)'
;MTYRMASKKEQVMIPDFALYLDPLTVASFELFVIEVKKPGNFSNGHLELDLVNLSKEMQLALDKLIEKKVKNPEVVALLVEGYKVTAFKMDLRYNGQY
;
A
#
# COMPACT_ATOMS: atom_id res chain seq x y z
N MET A 1 4.73 -8.11 -24.01
CA MET A 1 4.57 -9.48 -23.48
C MET A 1 3.55 -10.18 -24.36
N THR A 2 3.96 -11.20 -25.12
CA THR A 2 3.09 -11.89 -26.09
C THR A 2 2.43 -13.08 -25.41
N TYR A 3 1.11 -13.06 -25.28
CA TYR A 3 0.36 -14.17 -24.68
C TYR A 3 0.13 -15.26 -25.74
N ARG A 4 0.55 -16.50 -25.43
CA ARG A 4 0.30 -17.68 -26.25
C ARG A 4 -0.69 -18.56 -25.52
N MET A 5 -1.83 -18.85 -26.16
CA MET A 5 -2.80 -19.80 -25.62
C MET A 5 -2.52 -21.18 -26.21
N ALA A 6 -2.36 -22.18 -25.35
CA ALA A 6 -2.15 -23.57 -25.77
C ALA A 6 -3.45 -24.35 -25.58
N SER A 7 -3.93 -24.96 -26.66
CA SER A 7 -4.98 -25.98 -26.60
C SER A 7 -4.41 -27.29 -26.04
N LYS A 8 -5.26 -28.16 -25.45
CA LYS A 8 -4.87 -29.53 -25.01
C LYS A 8 -4.20 -30.38 -26.10
N LYS A 9 -4.31 -29.98 -27.37
CA LYS A 9 -3.66 -30.61 -28.54
C LYS A 9 -2.37 -29.90 -28.98
N GLU A 10 -1.75 -29.11 -28.11
CA GLU A 10 -0.51 -28.33 -28.38
C GLU A 10 -0.60 -27.34 -29.55
N GLN A 11 -1.81 -27.07 -30.05
CA GLN A 11 -2.03 -26.05 -31.06
C GLN A 11 -1.86 -24.68 -30.42
N VAL A 12 -0.82 -23.97 -30.87
CA VAL A 12 -0.50 -22.61 -30.41
C VAL A 12 -1.43 -21.65 -31.13
N MET A 13 -2.34 -21.04 -30.38
CA MET A 13 -3.21 -19.98 -30.90
C MET A 13 -2.65 -18.63 -30.46
N ILE A 14 -2.40 -17.75 -31.44
CA ILE A 14 -2.05 -16.36 -31.21
C ILE A 14 -3.32 -15.55 -31.48
N PRO A 15 -4.00 -15.03 -30.45
CA PRO A 15 -5.21 -14.25 -30.66
C PRO A 15 -4.86 -12.88 -31.23
N ASP A 16 -5.71 -12.35 -32.11
CA ASP A 16 -5.61 -10.96 -32.60
C ASP A 16 -5.80 -9.95 -31.45
N PHE A 17 -6.63 -10.31 -30.46
CA PHE A 17 -6.84 -9.54 -29.23
C PHE A 17 -6.98 -10.49 -28.03
N ALA A 18 -6.29 -10.17 -26.93
CA ALA A 18 -6.44 -10.85 -25.65
C ALA A 18 -6.84 -9.83 -24.57
N LEU A 19 -7.97 -10.06 -23.90
CA LEU A 19 -8.40 -9.27 -22.75
C LEU A 19 -8.06 -10.05 -21.47
N TYR A 20 -7.06 -9.56 -20.72
CA TYR A 20 -6.73 -10.06 -19.39
C TYR A 20 -7.16 -9.02 -18.37
N LEU A 21 -8.07 -9.41 -17.48
CA LEU A 21 -8.42 -8.63 -16.29
C LEU A 21 -7.61 -9.19 -15.13
N ASP A 22 -6.68 -8.41 -14.62
CA ASP A 22 -5.92 -8.76 -13.42
C ASP A 22 -6.88 -8.76 -12.22
N PRO A 23 -7.04 -9.89 -11.49
CA PRO A 23 -7.90 -9.95 -10.30
C PRO A 23 -7.55 -8.88 -9.25
N LEU A 24 -6.31 -8.38 -9.22
CA LEU A 24 -5.86 -7.32 -8.32
C LEU A 24 -6.47 -5.94 -8.64
N THR A 25 -6.99 -5.73 -9.86
CA THR A 25 -7.62 -4.45 -10.26
C THR A 25 -9.01 -4.23 -9.66
N VAL A 26 -9.63 -5.28 -9.11
CA VAL A 26 -10.96 -5.23 -8.50
C VAL A 26 -10.90 -5.17 -6.97
N ALA A 27 -9.75 -5.52 -6.38
CA ALA A 27 -9.56 -5.47 -4.93
C ALA A 27 -8.94 -4.14 -4.49
N SER A 28 -9.64 -3.40 -3.62
CA SER A 28 -9.05 -2.31 -2.86
C SER A 28 -8.16 -2.91 -1.77
N PHE A 29 -6.84 -2.75 -1.90
CA PHE A 29 -5.89 -3.15 -0.88
C PHE A 29 -5.64 -1.97 0.06
N GLU A 30 -6.08 -2.10 1.31
CA GLU A 30 -5.70 -1.19 2.39
C GLU A 30 -4.64 -1.90 3.23
N LEU A 31 -3.43 -1.32 3.30
CA LEU A 31 -2.44 -1.78 4.27
C LEU A 31 -2.62 -0.98 5.56
N PHE A 32 -2.75 -1.70 6.66
CA PHE A 32 -2.95 -1.13 7.99
C PHE A 32 -1.70 -1.34 8.86
N VAL A 33 -1.09 -0.24 9.28
CA VAL A 33 0.09 -0.24 10.15
C VAL A 33 -0.32 0.19 11.56
N ILE A 34 0.09 -0.54 12.60
CA ILE A 34 -0.16 -0.14 13.99
C ILE A 34 1.17 -0.05 14.71
N GLU A 35 1.49 1.14 15.19
CA GLU A 35 2.66 1.40 16.04
C GLU A 35 2.18 1.66 17.47
N VAL A 36 2.64 0.84 18.42
CA VAL A 36 2.22 0.91 19.84
C VAL A 36 3.37 1.35 20.73
N LYS A 37 3.16 2.40 21.52
CA LYS A 37 4.13 2.98 22.45
C LYS A 37 3.65 2.90 23.90
N LYS A 38 4.62 2.86 24.81
CA LYS A 38 4.36 2.93 26.26
C LYS A 38 3.77 4.29 26.63
N PRO A 39 2.88 4.39 27.64
CA PRO A 39 2.40 5.66 28.14
C PRO A 39 3.56 6.58 28.55
N GLY A 40 3.52 7.85 28.14
CA GLY A 40 4.53 8.87 28.49
C GLY A 40 5.70 8.96 27.51
N ASN A 41 5.67 8.20 26.41
CA ASN A 41 6.66 8.21 25.36
C ASN A 41 6.68 9.53 24.56
N PHE A 42 5.51 10.11 24.25
CA PHE A 42 5.41 11.37 23.51
C PHE A 42 5.81 12.57 24.35
N SER A 43 5.56 12.53 25.67
CA SER A 43 6.01 13.55 26.62
C SER A 43 7.54 13.62 26.76
N ASN A 44 8.27 12.59 26.34
CA ASN A 44 9.74 12.56 26.35
C ASN A 44 10.36 13.10 25.04
N GLY A 45 9.56 13.70 24.16
CA GLY A 45 10.04 14.27 22.89
C GLY A 45 10.25 13.25 21.76
N HIS A 46 9.92 11.98 21.97
CA HIS A 46 10.06 10.93 20.94
C HIS A 46 8.97 10.96 19.85
N LEU A 47 7.93 11.78 20.01
CA LEU A 47 6.81 11.85 19.07
C LEU A 47 7.26 12.15 17.64
N GLU A 48 8.19 13.09 17.44
CA GLU A 48 8.66 13.45 16.10
C GLU A 48 9.39 12.27 15.43
N LEU A 49 10.25 11.58 16.16
CA LEU A 49 10.96 10.41 15.66
C LEU A 49 9.99 9.26 15.33
N ASP A 50 8.99 9.02 16.17
CA ASP A 50 7.98 8.00 15.95
C ASP A 50 7.13 8.31 14.72
N LEU A 51 6.76 9.57 14.49
CA LEU A 51 6.07 10.01 13.28
C LEU A 51 6.93 9.83 12.02
N VAL A 52 8.23 10.15 12.11
CA VAL A 52 9.18 9.94 10.99
C VAL A 52 9.32 8.45 10.66
N ASN A 53 9.39 7.58 11.66
CA ASN A 53 9.45 6.13 11.42
C ASN A 53 8.14 5.61 10.83
N LEU A 54 7.00 6.00 11.40
CA LEU A 54 5.68 5.60 10.91
C LEU A 54 5.45 6.04 9.45
N SER A 55 5.82 7.27 9.11
CA SER A 55 5.70 7.78 7.74
C SER A 55 6.59 7.02 6.74
N LYS A 56 7.80 6.61 7.12
CA LYS A 56 8.65 5.75 6.28
C LYS A 56 8.02 4.38 6.05
N GLU A 57 7.42 3.78 7.07
CA GLU A 57 6.71 2.51 6.94
C GLU A 57 5.49 2.64 6.03
N MET A 58 4.71 3.71 6.19
CA MET A 58 3.57 4.02 5.33
C MET A 58 4.00 4.27 3.87
N GLN A 59 5.14 4.93 3.63
CA GLN A 59 5.68 5.12 2.29
C GLN A 59 6.07 3.79 1.65
N LEU A 60 6.81 2.93 2.37
CA LEU A 60 7.19 1.60 1.88
C LEU A 60 5.95 0.74 1.56
N ALA A 61 4.89 0.87 2.36
CA ALA A 61 3.61 0.23 2.11
C ALA A 61 2.95 0.76 0.84
N LEU A 62 2.91 2.07 0.66
CA LEU A 62 2.32 2.73 -0.50
C LEU A 62 3.06 2.34 -1.78
N ASP A 63 4.40 2.35 -1.74
CA ASP A 63 5.26 1.95 -2.86
C ASP A 63 4.95 0.51 -3.31
N LYS A 64 4.73 -0.42 -2.35
CA LYS A 64 4.32 -1.79 -2.68
C LYS A 64 2.96 -1.84 -3.36
N LEU A 65 1.99 -1.03 -2.95
CA LEU A 65 0.68 -0.96 -3.61
C LEU A 65 0.81 -0.41 -5.04
N ILE A 66 1.71 0.56 -5.26
CA ILE A 66 2.05 1.10 -6.59
C ILE A 66 2.69 0.03 -7.47
N GLU A 67 3.69 -0.71 -6.96
CA GLU A 67 4.33 -1.82 -7.67
C GLU A 67 3.33 -2.90 -8.10
N LYS A 68 2.32 -3.16 -7.25
CA LYS A 68 1.22 -4.09 -7.52
C LYS A 68 0.13 -3.51 -8.43
N LYS A 69 0.28 -2.28 -8.92
CA LYS A 69 -0.67 -1.57 -9.78
C LYS A 69 -2.07 -1.47 -9.17
N VAL A 70 -2.15 -1.34 -7.85
CA VAL A 70 -3.43 -1.13 -7.15
C VAL A 70 -4.02 0.20 -7.60
N LYS A 71 -5.30 0.18 -7.97
CA LYS A 71 -6.04 1.38 -8.39
C LYS A 71 -6.35 2.23 -7.15
N ASN A 72 -5.83 3.45 -7.10
CA ASN A 72 -5.93 4.38 -5.96
C ASN A 72 -5.33 3.80 -4.67
N PRO A 73 -4.00 3.66 -4.58
CA PRO A 73 -3.36 3.10 -3.40
C PRO A 73 -3.52 4.04 -2.20
N GLU A 74 -3.97 3.50 -1.07
CA GLU A 74 -4.11 4.21 0.20
C GLU A 74 -3.52 3.35 1.33
N VAL A 75 -2.84 4.00 2.26
CA VAL A 75 -2.28 3.36 3.46
C VAL A 75 -2.81 4.08 4.69
N VAL A 76 -3.26 3.32 5.68
CA VAL A 76 -3.75 3.84 6.95
C VAL A 76 -2.82 3.34 8.06
N ALA A 77 -2.55 4.21 9.02
CA ALA A 77 -1.78 3.83 10.21
C ALA A 77 -2.41 4.33 11.50
N LEU A 78 -2.20 3.60 12.58
CA LEU A 78 -2.46 4.05 13.94
C LEU A 78 -1.15 4.20 14.70
N LEU A 79 -1.04 5.31 15.41
CA LEU A 79 -0.06 5.51 16.46
C LEU A 79 -0.79 5.50 17.80
N VAL A 80 -0.48 4.51 18.64
CA VAL A 80 -1.13 4.29 19.93
C VAL A 80 -0.15 4.57 21.06
N GLU A 81 -0.55 5.39 22.03
CA GLU A 81 0.18 5.62 23.28
C GLU A 81 -0.79 5.49 24.46
N GLY A 82 -0.67 4.40 25.21
CA GLY A 82 -1.64 4.10 26.28
C GLY A 82 -3.07 4.05 25.74
N TYR A 83 -3.91 5.01 26.17
CA TYR A 83 -5.30 5.13 25.72
C TYR A 83 -5.49 6.15 24.57
N LYS A 84 -4.43 6.84 24.17
CA LYS A 84 -4.46 7.82 23.09
C LYS A 84 -4.17 7.10 21.78
N VAL A 85 -5.08 7.27 20.81
CA VAL A 85 -4.94 6.72 19.45
C VAL A 85 -4.96 7.87 18.47
N THR A 86 -3.99 7.90 17.57
CA THR A 86 -3.94 8.87 16.47
C THR A 86 -3.92 8.10 15.15
N ALA A 87 -4.83 8.44 14.24
CA ALA A 87 -4.92 7.81 12.93
C ALA A 87 -4.30 8.70 11.85
N PHE A 88 -3.60 8.07 10.92
CA PHE A 88 -2.95 8.70 9.77
C PHE A 88 -3.39 8.02 8.49
N LYS A 89 -3.45 8.80 7.41
CA LYS A 89 -3.68 8.29 6.06
C LYS A 89 -2.66 8.87 5.11
N MET A 90 -2.11 8.04 4.23
CA MET A 90 -1.21 8.43 3.15
C MET A 90 -1.81 7.96 1.82
N ASP A 91 -1.91 8.90 0.87
CA ASP A 91 -2.42 8.66 -0.48
C ASP A 91 -1.63 9.49 -1.50
N LEU A 92 -1.82 9.20 -2.79
CA LEU A 92 -1.14 9.89 -3.90
C LEU A 92 -1.89 11.12 -4.41
N ARG A 93 -2.91 11.62 -3.70
CA ARG A 93 -3.80 12.67 -4.23
C ARG A 93 -3.09 14.02 -4.37
N TYR A 94 -2.00 14.23 -3.63
CA TYR A 94 -1.26 15.49 -3.61
C TYR A 94 0.24 15.23 -3.73
N ASN A 95 0.89 15.87 -4.70
CA ASN A 95 2.35 15.91 -4.76
C ASN A 95 2.85 16.94 -3.73
N GLY A 96 3.54 16.46 -2.69
CA GLY A 96 4.30 17.33 -1.81
C GLY A 96 5.40 18.03 -2.60
N GLN A 97 5.24 19.32 -2.88
CA GLN A 97 6.36 20.16 -3.29
C GLN A 97 7.04 20.65 -2.02
N TYR A 98 8.30 20.28 -1.84
CA TYR A 98 9.18 20.73 -0.76
C TYR A 98 10.05 21.88 -1.23
#